data_AF-A0A2G8L9X4-F1
#
_entry.id   AF-A0A2G8L9X4-F1
#
_cell.length_a   1.000
_cell.length_b   1.000
_cell.length_c   1.000
_cell.angle_alpha   90.00
_cell.angle_beta   90.00
_cell.angle_gamma   90.00
#
_symmetry.space_group_name_H-M   'P 1'
#
loop_
_entity.id
_entity.type
_entity.pdbx_description
1 polymer ?
#
loop_
_entity_poly.entity_id
_entity_poly.type
_entity_poly.pdbx_seq_one_letter_code
_entity_poly.pdbx_strand_id
1 'polypeptide(L)'
;MDLVDIMSEIKEQFIRHLKGTYKHLYDNVQTVSYLHDALPSEDRGTFIESGIECLSGTSEKRGKWGRLESYQAIWSDPRVKSKLRVIEGDPLFGKTRLTLQIAYEWCICAPGSNLEQVEILIHLNLGKLMGITSIYESIKRLLLPSDFNIDINMIKHILNDTPSLVFVLDSYDEYIGSEPTAEPQGDVLAILKEDILTHSEVILATRLPCNQEHFSTPKKTIRLTGFDKFKQNQYIHNDIKNTGLMEIIKESLLENPVIEGFCQVPFVLAIYTRITQENEGEAI
;
A
#
# COMPACT_ATOMS: atom_id res chain seq x y z
N MET A 1 33.73 -17.33 13.80
CA MET A 1 32.52 -16.81 13.16
C MET A 1 33.00 -16.10 11.92
N ASP A 2 32.73 -16.67 10.77
CA ASP A 2 33.29 -16.18 9.52
C ASP A 2 32.53 -14.92 9.09
N LEU A 3 33.14 -14.09 8.24
CA LEU A 3 32.53 -12.85 7.74
C LEU A 3 31.14 -13.08 7.13
N VAL A 4 30.93 -14.25 6.53
CA VAL A 4 29.65 -14.67 5.95
C VAL A 4 28.56 -14.83 7.02
N ASP A 5 28.89 -15.43 8.17
CA ASP A 5 27.93 -15.64 9.26
C ASP A 5 27.48 -14.30 9.85
N ILE A 6 28.42 -13.36 10.03
CA ILE A 6 28.14 -12.00 10.52
C ILE A 6 27.19 -11.26 9.57
N MET A 7 27.41 -11.39 8.26
CA MET A 7 26.55 -10.75 7.26
C MET A 7 25.16 -11.35 7.20
N SER A 8 25.04 -12.67 7.36
CA SER A 8 23.74 -13.34 7.48
C SER A 8 22.98 -12.85 8.71
N GLU A 9 23.64 -12.77 9.87
CA GLU A 9 23.00 -12.32 11.10
C GLU A 9 22.52 -10.86 11.03
N ILE A 10 23.32 -9.97 10.47
CA ILE A 10 22.94 -8.56 10.28
C ILE A 10 21.76 -8.44 9.34
N LYS A 11 21.73 -9.22 8.25
CA LYS A 11 20.61 -9.25 7.30
C LYS A 11 19.32 -9.75 7.97
N GLU A 12 19.41 -10.79 8.79
CA GLU A 12 18.27 -11.29 9.56
C GLU A 12 17.73 -10.25 10.56
N GLN A 13 18.62 -9.54 11.26
CA GLN A 13 18.23 -8.45 12.15
C GLN A 13 17.56 -7.30 11.36
N PHE A 14 18.13 -6.91 10.21
CA PHE A 14 17.57 -5.91 9.31
C PHE A 14 16.13 -6.29 8.89
N ILE A 15 15.92 -7.53 8.42
CA ILE A 15 14.59 -8.03 8.04
C ILE A 15 13.63 -8.02 9.23
N ARG A 16 14.09 -8.43 10.42
CA ARG A 16 13.27 -8.44 11.64
C ARG A 16 12.81 -7.03 12.01
N HIS A 17 13.68 -6.03 11.89
CA HIS A 17 13.34 -4.64 12.14
C HIS A 17 12.32 -4.10 11.13
N LEU A 18 12.51 -4.39 9.83
CA LEU A 18 11.52 -4.03 8.80
C LEU A 18 10.14 -4.63 9.13
N LYS A 19 10.09 -5.94 9.43
CA LYS A 19 8.83 -6.62 9.79
C LYS A 19 8.19 -6.03 11.04
N GLY A 20 8.99 -5.68 12.05
CA GLY A 20 8.51 -5.01 13.26
C GLY A 20 7.86 -3.66 12.94
N THR A 21 8.52 -2.84 12.13
CA THR A 21 8.01 -1.54 11.69
C THR A 21 6.73 -1.68 10.89
N TYR A 22 6.64 -2.62 9.94
CA TYR A 22 5.43 -2.78 9.12
C TYR A 22 4.24 -3.29 9.91
N LYS A 23 4.43 -4.21 10.86
CA LYS A 23 3.37 -4.62 11.80
C LYS A 23 2.88 -3.42 12.60
N HIS A 24 3.80 -2.64 13.16
CA HIS A 24 3.45 -1.44 13.90
C HIS A 24 2.69 -0.41 13.04
N LEU A 25 3.14 -0.15 11.81
CA LEU A 25 2.45 0.74 10.88
C LEU A 25 1.06 0.22 10.53
N TYR A 26 0.93 -1.08 10.26
CA TYR A 26 -0.33 -1.73 9.90
C TYR A 26 -1.35 -1.66 11.04
N ASP A 27 -0.91 -1.97 12.26
CA ASP A 27 -1.75 -1.92 13.46
C ASP A 27 -2.19 -0.49 13.76
N ASN A 28 -1.32 0.50 13.55
CA ASN A 28 -1.63 1.91 13.81
C ASN A 28 -2.31 2.63 12.64
N VAL A 29 -2.67 1.95 11.54
CA VAL A 29 -3.58 2.54 10.56
C VAL A 29 -4.96 2.61 11.18
N GLN A 30 -5.18 3.72 11.87
CA GLN A 30 -6.48 4.13 12.36
C GLN A 30 -7.36 4.53 11.18
N THR A 31 -8.38 3.72 10.88
CA THR A 31 -9.51 4.16 10.06
C THR A 31 -10.20 5.29 10.81
N VAL A 32 -9.86 6.54 10.46
CA VAL A 32 -10.56 7.76 10.89
C VAL A 32 -10.57 8.02 12.42
N SER A 33 -9.46 7.81 13.14
CA SER A 33 -9.39 8.18 14.58
C SER A 33 -8.90 9.61 14.85
N TYR A 34 -8.92 10.49 13.84
CA TYR A 34 -8.71 11.93 14.06
C TYR A 34 -9.90 12.60 14.80
N LEU A 35 -10.95 11.85 15.08
CA LEU A 35 -12.10 12.24 15.91
C LEU A 35 -12.10 11.39 17.21
N HIS A 36 -11.18 11.70 18.13
CA HIS A 36 -11.06 11.24 19.54
C HIS A 36 -11.10 9.73 19.91
N ASP A 37 -10.24 9.42 20.89
CA ASP A 37 -10.13 8.27 21.79
C ASP A 37 -10.26 6.84 21.22
N ALA A 38 -9.09 6.32 20.85
CA ALA A 38 -8.60 4.95 21.03
C ALA A 38 -9.65 3.84 21.22
N LEU A 39 -10.04 3.22 20.11
CA LEU A 39 -10.61 1.87 20.15
C LEU A 39 -9.55 0.86 20.67
N PRO A 40 -9.95 -0.14 21.47
CA PRO A 40 -9.07 -1.23 21.87
C PRO A 40 -8.51 -1.97 20.65
N SER A 41 -7.28 -2.47 20.79
CA SER A 41 -6.50 -3.19 19.78
C SER A 41 -7.22 -4.31 19.03
N GLU A 42 -8.29 -4.86 19.63
CA GLU A 42 -9.04 -6.02 19.18
C GLU A 42 -10.19 -5.68 18.21
N ASP A 43 -10.52 -4.38 18.07
CA ASP A 43 -11.59 -3.87 17.18
C ASP A 43 -11.07 -3.25 15.88
N ARG A 44 -9.83 -3.56 15.50
CA ARG A 44 -9.24 -3.10 14.24
C ARG A 44 -9.84 -3.90 13.09
N GLY A 45 -10.81 -3.29 12.41
CA GLY A 45 -11.55 -3.89 11.30
C GLY A 45 -10.65 -4.65 10.31
N THR A 46 -11.07 -5.87 9.99
CA THR A 46 -10.46 -6.74 8.97
C THR A 46 -10.22 -5.94 7.69
N PHE A 47 -9.03 -6.05 7.08
CA PHE A 47 -8.78 -5.42 5.79
C PHE A 47 -9.84 -5.86 4.78
N ILE A 48 -10.56 -4.90 4.21
CA ILE A 48 -11.54 -5.14 3.15
C ILE A 48 -10.93 -4.67 1.85
N GLU A 49 -10.80 -5.64 0.96
CA GLU A 49 -10.24 -5.39 -0.34
C GLU A 49 -11.15 -4.52 -1.20
N SER A 50 -10.63 -3.39 -1.66
CA SER A 50 -11.26 -2.56 -2.70
C SER A 50 -11.38 -3.31 -4.02
N GLY A 51 -12.32 -2.92 -4.87
CA GLY A 51 -12.35 -3.39 -6.25
C GLY A 51 -11.07 -2.99 -6.98
N ILE A 52 -10.53 -3.91 -7.79
CA ILE A 52 -9.28 -3.73 -8.52
C ILE A 52 -9.47 -4.14 -9.97
N GLU A 53 -8.93 -3.33 -10.87
CA GLU A 53 -8.89 -3.63 -12.30
C GLU A 53 -7.49 -3.44 -12.84
N CYS A 54 -7.14 -4.19 -13.89
CA CYS A 54 -5.89 -4.03 -14.61
C CYS A 54 -6.14 -3.56 -16.04
N LEU A 55 -5.21 -2.76 -16.57
CA LEU A 55 -5.26 -2.33 -17.96
C LEU A 55 -4.69 -3.44 -18.87
N SER A 56 -5.56 -4.05 -19.68
CA SER A 56 -5.15 -5.01 -20.70
C SER A 56 -4.77 -4.30 -21.99
N GLY A 57 -3.50 -4.36 -22.37
CA GLY A 57 -2.94 -3.79 -23.60
C GLY A 57 -1.55 -3.18 -23.39
N THR A 58 -0.85 -2.85 -24.48
CA THR A 58 0.47 -2.18 -24.43
C THR A 58 0.39 -0.65 -24.51
N SER A 59 -0.81 -0.09 -24.71
CA SER A 59 -1.01 1.36 -24.84
C SER A 59 -2.15 1.85 -23.93
N GLU A 60 -1.84 2.87 -23.12
CA GLU A 60 -2.78 3.56 -22.22
C GLU A 60 -4.02 4.11 -22.94
N LYS A 61 -3.88 4.46 -24.23
CA LYS A 61 -4.93 5.13 -25.01
C LYS A 61 -5.97 4.17 -25.62
N ARG A 62 -5.73 2.85 -25.59
CA ARG A 62 -6.64 1.83 -26.18
C ARG A 62 -6.81 0.58 -25.30
N GLY A 63 -6.22 0.56 -24.11
CA GLY A 63 -6.32 -0.58 -23.21
C GLY A 63 -7.74 -0.75 -22.67
N LYS A 64 -8.18 -2.01 -22.52
CA LYS A 64 -9.44 -2.35 -21.87
C LYS A 64 -9.17 -2.65 -20.40
N TRP A 65 -9.90 -2.02 -19.50
CA TRP A 65 -9.88 -2.38 -18.09
C TRP A 65 -10.56 -3.74 -17.90
N GLY A 66 -9.88 -4.63 -17.19
CA GLY A 66 -10.40 -5.94 -16.82
C GLY A 66 -10.30 -6.14 -15.32
N ARG A 67 -11.34 -6.70 -14.72
CA ARG A 67 -11.39 -7.01 -13.29
C ARG A 67 -10.27 -7.96 -12.87
N LEU A 68 -9.70 -7.68 -11.70
CA LEU A 68 -8.91 -8.62 -10.92
C LEU A 68 -9.77 -9.12 -9.76
N GLU A 69 -9.72 -10.42 -9.49
CA GLU A 69 -10.52 -11.04 -8.42
C GLU A 69 -10.01 -10.66 -7.03
N SER A 70 -8.68 -10.47 -6.89
CA SER A 70 -8.04 -10.03 -5.66
C SER A 70 -6.75 -9.25 -5.92
N TYR A 71 -6.28 -8.43 -4.97
CA TYR A 71 -4.98 -7.76 -4.98
C TYR A 71 -3.82 -8.75 -4.99
N GLN A 72 -4.02 -9.98 -4.53
CA GLN A 72 -3.02 -11.03 -4.66
C GLN A 72 -2.71 -11.32 -6.14
N ALA A 73 -3.66 -11.05 -7.04
CA ALA A 73 -3.49 -11.15 -8.48
C ALA A 73 -2.48 -10.14 -9.04
N ILE A 74 -2.09 -9.10 -8.28
CA ILE A 74 -1.00 -8.18 -8.66
C ILE A 74 0.30 -8.95 -8.92
N TRP A 75 0.53 -10.07 -8.22
CA TRP A 75 1.69 -10.93 -8.44
C TRP A 75 1.45 -12.10 -9.39
N SER A 76 0.28 -12.73 -9.34
CA SER A 76 0.02 -13.99 -10.06
C SER A 76 -0.62 -13.80 -11.44
N ASP A 77 -1.35 -12.71 -11.70
CA ASP A 77 -2.05 -12.54 -12.97
C ASP A 77 -1.06 -12.16 -14.09
N PRO A 78 -1.01 -12.95 -15.19
CA PRO A 78 -0.09 -12.68 -16.31
C PRO A 78 -0.26 -11.30 -16.95
N ARG A 79 -1.45 -10.69 -16.86
CA ARG A 79 -1.74 -9.38 -17.46
C ARG A 79 -0.97 -8.25 -16.79
N VAL A 80 -0.64 -8.40 -15.51
CA VAL A 80 0.03 -7.40 -14.66
C VAL A 80 1.44 -7.79 -14.24
N LYS A 81 1.93 -8.95 -14.69
CA LYS A 81 3.31 -9.36 -14.45
C LYS A 81 4.30 -8.40 -15.15
N SER A 82 5.06 -7.67 -14.35
CA SER A 82 6.13 -6.76 -14.79
C SER A 82 7.04 -6.45 -13.61
N LYS A 83 8.29 -6.02 -13.88
CA LYS A 83 9.15 -5.44 -12.84
C LYS A 83 8.55 -4.16 -12.27
N LEU A 84 7.79 -3.40 -13.07
CA LEU A 84 7.14 -2.17 -12.63
C LEU A 84 5.62 -2.29 -12.73
N ARG A 85 4.95 -2.25 -11.58
CA ARG A 85 3.49 -2.22 -11.45
C ARG A 85 3.08 -0.88 -10.84
N VAL A 86 2.10 -0.22 -11.42
CA VAL A 86 1.60 1.07 -10.94
C VAL A 86 0.15 0.90 -10.50
N ILE A 87 -0.12 1.15 -9.22
CA ILE A 87 -1.45 1.19 -8.63
C ILE A 87 -1.93 2.64 -8.64
N GLU A 88 -2.85 2.92 -9.55
CA GLU A 88 -3.55 4.20 -9.67
C GLU A 88 -4.85 4.15 -8.86
N GLY A 89 -5.35 5.32 -8.49
CA GLY A 89 -6.66 5.43 -7.85
C GLY A 89 -6.87 6.82 -7.28
N ASP A 90 -8.12 7.22 -7.20
CA ASP A 90 -8.47 8.54 -6.67
C ASP A 90 -8.09 8.69 -5.18
N PRO A 91 -8.01 9.93 -4.66
CA PRO A 91 -7.83 10.16 -3.24
C PRO A 91 -8.83 9.33 -2.42
N LEU A 92 -8.39 8.81 -1.28
CA LEU A 92 -9.26 8.08 -0.33
C LEU A 92 -9.75 6.69 -0.78
N PHE A 93 -9.31 6.19 -1.94
CA PHE A 93 -9.62 4.83 -2.42
C PHE A 93 -8.84 3.70 -1.72
N GLY A 94 -7.96 4.04 -0.79
CA GLY A 94 -7.25 3.07 0.05
C GLY A 94 -5.91 2.57 -0.50
N LYS A 95 -5.24 3.32 -1.40
CA LYS A 95 -3.90 2.98 -1.93
C LYS A 95 -2.88 2.68 -0.82
N THR A 96 -2.72 3.59 0.14
CA THR A 96 -1.86 3.41 1.31
C THR A 96 -2.25 2.20 2.16
N ARG A 97 -3.55 1.94 2.31
CA ARG A 97 -4.03 0.75 3.04
C ARG A 97 -3.66 -0.54 2.32
N LEU A 98 -3.78 -0.56 0.99
CA LEU A 98 -3.37 -1.70 0.17
C LEU A 98 -1.85 -1.92 0.21
N THR A 99 -1.03 -0.88 0.05
CA THR A 99 0.43 -1.04 0.09
C THR A 99 0.92 -1.51 1.46
N LEU A 100 0.29 -1.05 2.55
CA LEU A 100 0.56 -1.55 3.90
C LEU A 100 0.07 -2.98 4.12
N GLN A 101 -1.09 -3.35 3.56
CA GLN A 101 -1.57 -4.74 3.59
C GLN A 101 -0.56 -5.69 2.95
N ILE A 102 0.00 -5.30 1.81
CA ILE A 102 1.05 -6.06 1.10
C ILE A 102 2.29 -6.24 2.00
N ALA A 103 2.76 -5.16 2.63
CA ALA A 103 3.89 -5.21 3.55
C ALA A 103 3.61 -6.11 4.77
N TYR A 104 2.39 -6.04 5.30
CA TYR A 104 1.95 -6.87 6.43
C TYR A 104 1.86 -8.36 6.07
N GLU A 105 1.34 -8.70 4.88
CA GLU A 105 1.32 -10.09 4.40
C GLU A 105 2.72 -10.70 4.30
N TRP A 106 3.69 -9.93 3.80
CA TRP A 106 5.10 -10.33 3.79
C TRP A 106 5.65 -10.57 5.21
N CYS A 107 5.16 -9.82 6.20
CA CYS A 107 5.59 -10.00 7.59
C CYS A 107 5.14 -11.34 8.19
N ILE A 108 3.90 -11.75 7.89
CA ILE A 108 3.31 -12.99 8.42
C ILE A 108 3.65 -14.23 7.58
N CYS A 109 4.29 -14.06 6.42
CA CYS A 109 4.68 -15.14 5.52
C CYS A 109 3.52 -16.11 5.28
N ALA A 110 2.34 -15.59 4.91
CA ALA A 110 1.14 -16.39 4.75
C ALA A 110 1.42 -17.56 3.77
N PRO A 111 1.22 -18.82 4.19
CA PRO A 111 1.52 -19.98 3.33
C PRO A 111 0.76 -19.91 2.00
N GLY A 112 1.48 -20.07 0.89
CA GLY A 112 0.89 -19.97 -0.45
C GLY A 112 0.74 -18.53 -0.97
N SER A 113 1.22 -17.52 -0.25
CA SER A 113 1.33 -16.15 -0.76
C SER A 113 2.45 -16.04 -1.80
N ASN A 114 2.21 -15.26 -2.86
CA ASN A 114 3.25 -14.93 -3.84
C ASN A 114 4.42 -14.16 -3.21
N LEU A 115 4.24 -13.61 -2.00
CA LEU A 115 5.28 -12.90 -1.24
C LEU A 115 6.21 -13.83 -0.47
N GLU A 116 5.93 -15.14 -0.41
CA GLU A 116 6.82 -16.12 0.25
C GLU A 116 8.20 -16.18 -0.42
N GLN A 117 8.25 -15.92 -1.74
CA GLN A 117 9.48 -15.90 -2.53
C GLN A 117 10.25 -14.57 -2.42
N VAL A 118 9.66 -13.55 -1.79
CA VAL A 118 10.26 -12.23 -1.62
C VAL A 118 11.14 -12.23 -0.38
N GLU A 119 12.45 -12.11 -0.58
CA GLU A 119 13.42 -12.16 0.50
C GLU A 119 13.44 -10.86 1.31
N ILE A 120 13.43 -9.71 0.62
CA ILE A 120 13.30 -8.40 1.26
C ILE A 120 12.22 -7.59 0.53
N LEU A 121 11.28 -7.06 1.33
CA LEU A 121 10.31 -6.07 0.89
C LEU A 121 10.61 -4.74 1.58
N ILE A 122 10.78 -3.67 0.79
CA ILE A 122 10.96 -2.30 1.28
C ILE A 122 9.70 -1.49 0.97
N HIS A 123 8.85 -1.27 1.97
CA HIS A 123 7.73 -0.33 1.91
C HIS A 123 8.17 1.06 2.36
N LEU A 124 7.97 2.08 1.51
CA LEU A 124 8.27 3.47 1.80
C LEU A 124 7.12 4.36 1.34
N ASN A 125 6.67 5.26 2.22
CA ASN A 125 5.82 6.38 1.81
C ASN A 125 6.71 7.52 1.31
N LEU A 126 6.65 7.78 0.01
CA LEU A 126 7.50 8.75 -0.66
C LEU A 126 7.17 10.20 -0.24
N GLY A 127 5.94 10.49 0.16
CA GLY A 127 5.54 11.79 0.70
C GLY A 127 6.28 12.16 1.99
N LYS A 128 6.87 11.18 2.70
CA LYS A 128 7.72 11.41 3.89
C LYS A 128 9.20 11.63 3.55
N LEU A 129 9.60 11.56 2.28
CA LEU A 129 11.01 11.69 1.86
C LEU A 129 11.45 13.14 1.61
N MET A 130 10.76 14.14 2.16
CA MET A 130 11.01 15.55 1.91
C MET A 130 12.50 15.93 2.10
N GLY A 131 13.22 16.10 0.99
CA GLY A 131 14.65 16.46 0.96
C GLY A 131 15.65 15.30 1.07
N ILE A 132 15.20 14.04 1.16
CA ILE A 132 16.08 12.87 1.19
C ILE A 132 16.16 12.26 -0.22
N THR A 133 17.34 12.27 -0.81
CA THR A 133 17.58 11.72 -2.15
C THR A 133 18.06 10.28 -2.14
N SER A 134 18.55 9.78 -0.99
CA SER A 134 19.03 8.41 -0.88
C SER A 134 17.99 7.45 -0.31
N ILE A 135 17.77 6.34 -1.02
CA ILE A 135 16.86 5.28 -0.57
C ILE A 135 17.41 4.58 0.67
N TYR A 136 18.74 4.41 0.73
CA TYR A 136 19.41 3.75 1.85
C TYR A 136 19.32 4.58 3.14
N GLU A 137 19.47 5.91 3.02
CA GLU A 137 19.27 6.84 4.13
C GLU A 137 17.81 6.86 4.58
N SER A 138 16.87 6.81 3.63
CA SER A 138 15.44 6.74 3.89
C SER A 138 15.08 5.48 4.69
N ILE A 139 15.59 4.31 4.28
CA ILE A 139 15.41 3.05 5.00
C ILE A 139 15.95 3.17 6.42
N LYS A 140 17.18 3.66 6.59
CA LYS A 140 17.80 3.82 7.92
C LYS A 140 16.98 4.72 8.84
N ARG A 141 16.46 5.83 8.32
CA ARG A 141 15.75 6.85 9.12
C ARG A 141 14.29 6.51 9.39
N LEU A 142 13.61 5.91 8.43
CA LEU A 142 12.15 5.75 8.48
C LEU A 142 11.71 4.35 8.86
N LEU A 143 12.53 3.34 8.60
CA LEU A 143 12.14 1.93 8.75
C LEU A 143 12.88 1.20 9.86
N LEU A 144 14.06 1.66 10.25
CA LEU A 144 14.89 1.01 11.26
C LEU A 144 14.85 1.78 12.59
N PRO A 145 14.93 1.07 13.73
CA PRO A 145 15.09 1.72 15.04
C PRO A 145 16.36 2.57 15.10
N SER A 146 16.30 3.66 15.85
CA SER A 146 17.44 4.59 16.00
C SER A 146 18.64 3.98 16.74
N ASP A 147 18.41 2.95 17.56
CA ASP A 147 19.42 2.18 18.28
C ASP A 147 20.00 1.01 17.46
N PHE A 148 19.43 0.70 16.29
CA PHE A 148 19.99 -0.30 15.39
C PHE A 148 21.23 0.24 14.66
N ASN A 149 22.40 -0.16 15.14
CA ASN A 149 23.69 0.34 14.66
C ASN A 149 24.12 -0.30 13.32
N ILE A 150 23.39 0.01 12.25
CA ILE A 150 23.74 -0.36 10.87
C ILE A 150 24.14 0.89 10.08
N ASP A 151 25.21 0.79 9.30
CA ASP A 151 25.65 1.89 8.43
C ASP A 151 24.95 1.84 7.05
N ILE A 152 25.02 2.95 6.31
CA ILE A 152 24.37 3.10 5.00
C ILE A 152 24.99 2.15 3.96
N ASN A 153 26.30 1.91 4.02
CA ASN A 153 26.99 1.03 3.09
C ASN A 153 26.58 -0.43 3.30
N MET A 154 26.31 -0.82 4.54
CA MET A 154 25.81 -2.14 4.91
C MET A 154 24.40 -2.35 4.39
N ILE A 155 23.50 -1.35 4.53
CA ILE A 155 22.16 -1.42 3.91
C ILE A 155 22.31 -1.58 2.39
N LYS A 156 23.17 -0.78 1.75
CA LYS A 156 23.45 -0.89 0.32
C LYS A 156 23.96 -2.29 -0.05
N HIS A 157 24.87 -2.87 0.71
CA HIS A 157 25.39 -4.22 0.49
C HIS A 157 24.27 -5.27 0.59
N ILE A 158 23.49 -5.23 1.67
CA ILE A 158 22.35 -6.15 1.88
C ILE A 158 21.38 -6.11 0.69
N LEU A 159 21.01 -4.92 0.20
CA LEU A 159 20.07 -4.80 -0.90
C LEU A 159 20.64 -5.28 -2.25
N ASN A 160 21.92 -5.03 -2.52
CA ASN A 160 22.57 -5.49 -3.75
C ASN A 160 22.76 -7.02 -3.77
N ASP A 161 23.09 -7.62 -2.62
CA ASP A 161 23.29 -9.07 -2.48
C ASP A 161 21.98 -9.87 -2.40
N THR A 162 20.83 -9.18 -2.29
CA THR A 162 19.52 -9.84 -2.16
C THR A 162 18.91 -10.09 -3.54
N PRO A 163 18.83 -11.34 -4.03
CA PRO A 163 18.30 -11.64 -5.36
C PRO A 163 16.81 -11.32 -5.52
N SER A 164 16.02 -11.46 -4.45
CA SER A 164 14.57 -11.25 -4.47
C SER A 164 14.19 -10.02 -3.64
N LEU A 165 14.24 -8.86 -4.29
CA LEU A 165 14.01 -7.55 -3.68
C LEU A 165 12.78 -6.88 -4.30
N VAL A 166 11.83 -6.44 -3.46
CA VAL A 166 10.64 -5.70 -3.89
C VAL A 166 10.55 -4.35 -3.19
N PHE A 167 10.39 -3.28 -3.95
CA PHE A 167 10.03 -1.96 -3.45
C PHE A 167 8.53 -1.74 -3.57
N VAL A 168 7.89 -1.31 -2.48
CA VAL A 168 6.51 -0.82 -2.47
C VAL A 168 6.57 0.66 -2.11
N LEU A 169 6.40 1.51 -3.12
CA LEU A 169 6.56 2.96 -3.03
C LEU A 169 5.19 3.63 -3.06
N ASP A 170 4.76 4.17 -1.93
CA ASP A 170 3.47 4.81 -1.74
C ASP A 170 3.55 6.33 -1.88
N SER A 171 2.44 7.00 -2.19
CA SER A 171 2.37 8.46 -2.33
C SER A 171 3.35 9.05 -3.36
N TYR A 172 3.53 8.41 -4.52
CA TYR A 172 4.48 8.90 -5.54
C TYR A 172 4.14 10.30 -6.07
N ASP A 173 2.86 10.61 -6.23
CA ASP A 173 2.41 11.93 -6.65
C ASP A 173 2.70 13.04 -5.62
N GLU A 174 2.77 12.71 -4.32
CA GLU A 174 3.19 13.66 -3.28
C GLU A 174 4.69 13.93 -3.35
N TYR A 175 5.47 12.96 -3.82
CA TYR A 175 6.92 13.03 -3.92
C TYR A 175 7.40 13.84 -5.13
N ILE A 176 6.83 13.61 -6.32
CA ILE A 176 7.13 14.44 -7.50
C ILE A 176 6.48 15.82 -7.41
N GLY A 177 5.48 15.98 -6.55
CA GLY A 177 4.71 17.21 -6.41
C GLY A 177 3.68 17.40 -7.52
N SER A 178 3.00 18.55 -7.49
CA SER A 178 1.83 18.80 -8.34
C SER A 178 2.15 19.13 -9.80
N GLU A 179 3.43 19.24 -10.17
CA GLU A 179 3.79 19.63 -11.54
C GLU A 179 3.81 18.41 -12.48
N PRO A 180 3.06 18.43 -13.60
CA PRO A 180 2.95 17.30 -14.52
C PRO A 180 4.28 16.86 -15.17
N THR A 181 5.30 17.72 -15.13
CA THR A 181 6.64 17.51 -15.70
C THR A 181 7.69 17.26 -14.62
N ALA A 182 7.31 17.22 -13.34
CA ALA A 182 8.28 16.98 -12.28
C ALA A 182 8.79 15.53 -12.35
N GLU A 183 10.10 15.41 -12.43
CA GLU A 183 10.77 14.11 -12.34
C GLU A 183 11.09 13.80 -10.86
N PRO A 184 10.98 12.51 -10.46
CA PRO A 184 11.55 12.08 -9.19
C PRO A 184 13.05 12.35 -9.20
N GLN A 185 13.67 12.55 -8.03
CA GLN A 185 15.10 12.81 -7.94
C GLN A 185 15.82 11.69 -7.18
N GLY A 186 17.15 11.64 -7.29
CA GLY A 186 17.98 10.73 -6.51
C GLY A 186 17.75 9.24 -6.79
N ASP A 187 17.93 8.42 -5.75
CA ASP A 187 17.91 6.96 -5.84
C ASP A 187 16.54 6.41 -6.30
N VAL A 188 15.43 7.11 -6.02
CA VAL A 188 14.09 6.69 -6.49
C VAL A 188 14.03 6.73 -8.01
N LEU A 189 14.48 7.83 -8.64
CA LEU A 189 14.56 7.91 -10.10
C LEU A 189 15.51 6.86 -10.67
N ALA A 190 16.67 6.66 -10.03
CA ALA A 190 17.66 5.68 -10.48
C ALA A 190 17.11 4.24 -10.42
N ILE A 191 16.28 3.89 -9.42
CA ILE A 191 15.59 2.60 -9.36
C ILE A 191 14.56 2.48 -10.49
N LEU A 192 13.75 3.52 -10.72
CA LEU A 192 12.71 3.53 -11.75
C LEU A 192 13.27 3.49 -13.19
N LYS A 193 14.47 4.06 -13.40
CA LYS A 193 15.24 3.97 -14.64
C LYS A 193 16.09 2.70 -14.75
N GLU A 194 16.10 1.85 -13.74
CA GLU A 194 16.96 0.65 -13.65
C GLU A 194 18.46 0.98 -13.79
N ASP A 195 18.91 2.11 -13.23
CA ASP A 195 20.33 2.47 -13.11
C ASP A 195 20.97 1.80 -11.88
N ILE A 196 20.18 1.55 -10.83
CA ILE A 196 20.58 0.85 -9.60
C ILE A 196 19.55 -0.21 -9.21
N LEU A 197 19.96 -1.25 -8.48
CA LEU A 197 19.09 -2.32 -7.99
C LEU A 197 18.21 -2.94 -9.11
N THR A 198 18.83 -3.18 -10.26
CA THR A 198 18.15 -3.58 -11.51
C THR A 198 17.46 -4.94 -11.44
N HIS A 199 17.78 -5.74 -10.43
CA HIS A 199 17.14 -7.01 -10.12
C HIS A 199 15.83 -6.85 -9.33
N SER A 200 15.53 -5.66 -8.81
CA SER A 200 14.34 -5.44 -7.99
C SER A 200 13.04 -5.31 -8.79
N GLU A 201 11.93 -5.68 -8.17
CA GLU A 201 10.58 -5.32 -8.63
C GLU A 201 10.07 -4.09 -7.86
N VAL A 202 9.25 -3.27 -8.49
CA VAL A 202 8.70 -2.04 -7.95
C VAL A 202 7.18 -2.02 -8.11
N ILE A 203 6.48 -1.76 -7.00
CA ILE A 203 5.06 -1.43 -6.95
C ILE A 203 4.96 0.03 -6.55
N LEU A 204 4.43 0.86 -7.45
CA LEU A 204 4.29 2.30 -7.26
C LEU A 204 2.81 2.64 -7.05
N ALA A 205 2.46 3.34 -5.98
CA ALA A 205 1.10 3.82 -5.76
C ALA A 205 1.02 5.35 -5.95
N THR A 206 0.04 5.80 -6.74
CA THR A 206 -0.10 7.20 -7.17
C THR A 206 -1.56 7.58 -7.38
N ARG A 207 -1.91 8.85 -7.24
CA ARG A 207 -3.23 9.39 -7.60
C ARG A 207 -3.43 9.47 -9.12
N LEU A 208 -2.47 10.05 -9.82
CA LEU A 208 -2.56 10.37 -11.24
C LEU A 208 -1.73 9.39 -12.07
N PRO A 209 -2.10 9.19 -13.36
CA PRO A 209 -1.29 8.41 -14.28
C PRO A 209 0.15 8.95 -14.36
N CYS A 210 1.13 8.08 -14.17
CA CYS A 210 2.54 8.46 -14.32
C CYS A 210 2.96 8.49 -15.80
N ASN A 211 3.76 9.48 -16.19
CA ASN A 211 4.34 9.54 -17.54
C ASN A 211 5.29 8.35 -17.76
N GLN A 212 5.17 7.67 -18.90
CA GLN A 212 6.01 6.51 -19.24
C GLN A 212 7.49 6.87 -19.40
N GLU A 213 7.81 8.13 -19.69
CA GLU A 213 9.17 8.62 -19.94
C GLU A 213 10.09 8.50 -18.71
N HIS A 214 9.51 8.32 -17.52
CA HIS A 214 10.27 8.17 -16.28
C HIS A 214 10.73 6.72 -16.02
N PHE A 215 10.35 5.77 -16.88
CA PHE A 215 10.53 4.34 -16.63
C PHE A 215 11.26 3.64 -17.79
N SER A 216 12.23 2.80 -17.46
CA SER A 216 12.92 1.96 -18.46
C SER A 216 12.12 0.74 -18.87
N THR A 217 11.36 0.16 -17.94
CA THR A 217 10.49 -1.00 -18.19
C THR A 217 9.04 -0.57 -18.46
N PRO A 218 8.34 -1.20 -19.41
CA PRO A 218 6.91 -1.00 -19.59
C PRO A 218 6.14 -1.24 -18.29
N LYS A 219 5.54 -0.18 -17.74
CA LYS A 219 4.70 -0.29 -16.56
C LYS A 219 3.43 -1.09 -16.84
N LYS A 220 2.95 -1.80 -15.82
CA LYS A 220 1.60 -2.38 -15.81
C LYS A 220 0.71 -1.61 -14.86
N THR A 221 -0.37 -1.06 -15.38
CA THR A 221 -1.30 -0.24 -14.61
C THR A 221 -2.43 -1.08 -14.03
N ILE A 222 -2.63 -0.89 -12.73
CA ILE A 222 -3.72 -1.40 -11.92
C ILE A 222 -4.46 -0.17 -11.37
N ARG A 223 -5.78 -0.21 -11.28
CA ARG A 223 -6.57 0.86 -10.64
C ARG A 223 -7.44 0.32 -9.53
N LEU A 224 -7.56 1.11 -8.46
CA LEU A 224 -8.58 0.90 -7.43
C LEU A 224 -9.89 1.52 -7.87
N THR A 225 -10.98 0.75 -7.80
CA THR A 225 -12.32 1.18 -8.19
C THR A 225 -13.26 1.41 -7.00
N GLY A 226 -12.75 1.25 -5.77
CA GLY A 226 -13.53 1.46 -4.55
C GLY A 226 -14.39 0.26 -4.19
N PHE A 227 -15.37 0.46 -3.31
CA PHE A 227 -16.28 -0.57 -2.85
C PHE A 227 -17.53 -0.65 -3.73
N ASP A 228 -17.71 -1.82 -4.34
CA ASP A 228 -19.03 -2.20 -4.84
C ASP A 228 -19.99 -2.47 -3.67
N LYS A 229 -21.29 -2.65 -3.98
CA LYS A 229 -22.32 -2.91 -2.97
C LYS A 229 -22.00 -4.11 -2.08
N PHE A 230 -21.33 -5.13 -2.62
CA PHE A 230 -20.95 -6.31 -1.84
C PHE A 230 -19.87 -5.95 -0.81
N LYS A 231 -18.83 -5.22 -1.22
CA LYS A 231 -17.74 -4.74 -0.36
C LYS A 231 -18.22 -3.72 0.68
N GLN A 232 -19.15 -2.83 0.32
CA GLN A 232 -19.78 -1.91 1.28
C GLN A 232 -20.51 -2.68 2.38
N ASN A 233 -21.31 -3.69 2.01
CA ASN A 233 -22.00 -4.54 2.96
C ASN A 233 -21.03 -5.35 3.84
N GLN A 234 -19.95 -5.86 3.25
CA GLN A 234 -18.89 -6.53 3.99
C GLN A 234 -18.23 -5.60 5.01
N TYR A 235 -18.02 -4.32 4.65
CA TYR A 235 -17.51 -3.31 5.57
C TYR A 235 -18.44 -3.08 6.74
N ILE A 236 -19.70 -2.79 6.46
CA ILE A 236 -20.70 -2.54 7.50
C ILE A 236 -20.81 -3.75 8.45
N HIS A 237 -20.77 -4.97 7.92
CA HIS A 237 -20.84 -6.18 8.74
C HIS A 237 -19.60 -6.41 9.60
N ASN A 238 -18.40 -6.07 9.12
CA ASN A 238 -17.17 -6.30 9.85
C ASN A 238 -16.90 -5.21 10.90
N ASP A 239 -17.28 -3.98 10.61
CA ASP A 239 -16.95 -2.80 11.41
C ASP A 239 -18.05 -2.47 12.43
N ILE A 240 -19.31 -2.80 12.13
CA ILE A 240 -20.45 -2.47 12.98
C ILE A 240 -20.98 -3.72 13.67
N LYS A 241 -20.86 -3.77 15.00
CA LYS A 241 -21.37 -4.89 15.82
C LYS A 241 -22.86 -4.80 16.12
N ASN A 242 -23.43 -3.60 16.14
CA ASN A 242 -24.84 -3.37 16.46
C ASN A 242 -25.71 -3.62 15.22
N THR A 243 -26.52 -4.68 15.25
CA THR A 243 -27.36 -5.09 14.13
C THR A 243 -28.42 -4.04 13.75
N GLY A 244 -28.98 -3.32 14.72
CA GLY A 244 -29.95 -2.24 14.43
C GLY A 244 -29.28 -1.07 13.71
N LEU A 245 -28.08 -0.68 14.14
CA LEU A 245 -27.30 0.35 13.45
C LEU A 245 -26.89 -0.09 12.04
N MET A 246 -26.54 -1.36 11.85
CA MET A 246 -26.27 -1.91 10.52
C MET A 246 -27.48 -1.78 9.59
N GLU A 247 -28.69 -2.06 10.10
CA GLU A 247 -29.93 -1.92 9.34
C GLU A 247 -30.17 -0.46 8.96
N ILE A 248 -30.06 0.48 9.90
CA ILE A 248 -30.19 1.93 9.66
C ILE A 248 -29.22 2.39 8.56
N ILE A 249 -27.95 2.02 8.65
CA ILE A 249 -26.94 2.38 7.65
C ILE A 249 -27.32 1.81 6.28
N LYS A 250 -27.70 0.53 6.21
CA LYS A 250 -28.07 -0.13 4.94
C LYS A 250 -29.31 0.49 4.32
N GLU A 251 -30.35 0.77 5.12
CA GLU A 251 -31.57 1.43 4.66
C GLU A 251 -31.25 2.84 4.14
N SER A 252 -30.45 3.62 4.87
CA SER A 252 -30.08 4.96 4.45
C SER A 252 -29.29 5.00 3.14
N LEU A 253 -28.37 4.04 2.92
CA LEU A 253 -27.67 3.90 1.63
C LEU A 253 -28.63 3.48 0.49
N LEU A 254 -29.62 2.63 0.77
CA LEU A 254 -30.61 2.22 -0.22
C LEU A 254 -31.56 3.37 -0.61
N GLU A 255 -31.98 4.18 0.36
CA GLU A 255 -32.88 5.32 0.15
C GLU A 255 -32.19 6.51 -0.51
N ASN A 256 -30.86 6.64 -0.36
CA ASN A 256 -30.09 7.78 -0.85
C ASN A 256 -28.99 7.34 -1.84
N PRO A 257 -29.31 7.18 -3.15
CA PRO A 257 -28.34 6.79 -4.18
C PRO A 257 -27.11 7.71 -4.28
N VAL A 258 -27.25 8.98 -3.91
CA VAL A 258 -26.13 9.93 -3.87
C VAL A 258 -25.13 9.56 -2.78
N ILE A 259 -25.62 9.25 -1.56
CA ILE A 259 -24.77 8.83 -0.44
C ILE A 259 -24.15 7.46 -0.74
N GLU A 260 -24.91 6.54 -1.32
CA GLU A 260 -24.39 5.24 -1.78
C GLU A 260 -23.25 5.39 -2.78
N GLY A 261 -23.40 6.30 -3.75
CA GLY A 261 -22.36 6.63 -4.71
C GLY A 261 -21.08 7.16 -4.05
N PHE A 262 -21.21 8.04 -3.05
CA PHE A 262 -20.07 8.52 -2.27
C PHE A 262 -19.42 7.42 -1.42
N CYS A 263 -20.21 6.50 -0.88
CA CYS A 263 -19.75 5.36 -0.08
C CYS A 263 -19.06 4.27 -0.91
N GLN A 264 -19.00 4.39 -2.24
CA GLN A 264 -18.05 3.63 -3.06
C GLN A 264 -16.61 4.00 -2.72
N VAL A 265 -16.35 5.20 -2.19
CA VAL A 265 -15.04 5.58 -1.67
C VAL A 265 -14.89 5.00 -0.26
N PRO A 266 -13.95 4.06 0.00
CA PRO A 266 -13.82 3.35 1.27
C PRO A 266 -13.73 4.27 2.50
N PHE A 267 -12.95 5.34 2.41
CA PHE A 267 -12.82 6.30 3.51
C PHE A 267 -14.12 7.06 3.80
N VAL A 268 -14.89 7.37 2.75
CA VAL A 268 -16.17 8.08 2.92
C VAL A 268 -17.18 7.16 3.59
N LEU A 269 -17.21 5.87 3.24
CA LEU A 269 -18.02 4.89 3.96
C LEU A 269 -17.60 4.79 5.44
N ALA A 270 -16.30 4.75 5.73
CA ALA A 270 -15.81 4.73 7.11
C ALA A 270 -16.26 5.97 7.91
N ILE A 271 -16.16 7.16 7.33
CA ILE A 271 -16.69 8.40 7.95
C ILE A 271 -18.21 8.32 8.13
N TYR A 272 -18.93 7.92 7.08
CA TYR A 272 -20.38 7.89 7.09
C TYR A 272 -20.91 6.96 8.17
N THR A 273 -20.40 5.72 8.20
CA THR A 273 -20.76 4.75 9.24
C THR A 273 -20.50 5.31 10.63
N ARG A 274 -19.34 5.94 10.85
CA ARG A 274 -18.97 6.56 12.13
C ARG A 274 -19.92 7.67 12.56
N ILE A 275 -20.23 8.62 11.67
CA ILE A 275 -21.17 9.71 11.93
C ILE A 275 -22.55 9.15 12.31
N THR A 276 -23.00 8.09 11.63
CA THR A 276 -24.26 7.43 12.00
C THR A 276 -24.20 6.81 13.38
N GLN A 277 -23.08 6.20 13.79
CA GLN A 277 -22.94 5.67 15.16
C GLN A 277 -23.02 6.77 16.23
N GLU A 278 -22.41 7.93 15.96
CA GLU A 278 -22.40 9.05 16.90
C GLU A 278 -23.81 9.63 17.06
N ASN A 279 -24.52 9.86 15.94
CA ASN A 279 -25.88 10.39 15.98
C ASN A 279 -26.88 9.45 16.67
N GLU A 280 -26.76 8.13 16.46
CA GLU A 280 -27.65 7.14 17.10
C GLU A 280 -27.21 6.81 18.54
N GLY A 281 -25.92 6.99 18.86
CA GLY A 281 -25.37 6.81 20.21
C GLY A 281 -25.72 7.95 21.17
N GLU A 282 -25.95 9.16 20.66
CA GLU A 282 -26.47 10.30 21.44
C GLU A 282 -27.99 10.21 21.69
N ALA A 283 -28.70 9.27 21.06
CA ALA A 283 -30.15 9.08 21.17
C ALA A 283 -30.58 8.05 22.23
N ILE A 284 -29.66 7.49 23.02
CA ILE A 284 -29.91 6.48 24.07
C ILE A 284 -29.58 7.02 25.47
#